data_AF-A0A142D614-F1
#
_entry.id   AF-A0A142D614-F1
#
_cell.length_a   1.000
_cell.length_b   1.000
_cell.length_c   1.000
_cell.angle_alpha   90.00
_cell.angle_beta   90.00
_cell.angle_gamma   90.00
#
_symmetry.space_group_name_H-M   'P 1'
#
loop_
_entity.id
_entity.type
_entity.pdbx_description
1 polymer ?
#
loop_
_entity_poly.entity_id
_entity_poly.type
_entity_poly.pdbx_seq_one_letter_code
_entity_poly.pdbx_strand_id
1 'polypeptide(L)' 'MFPPISDDDALMLETYLTFAISQMGRPDSQTLCQFINFLQQKCREIEANRWRADPANWGACCPWPDDDFPF' A
#
# COMPACT_ATOMS: atom_id res chain seq x y z
N MET A 1 -11.06 11.78 20.18
CA MET A 1 -10.59 11.90 18.78
C MET A 1 -9.35 11.04 18.69
N PHE A 2 -9.34 10.00 17.87
CA PHE A 2 -8.14 9.20 17.67
C PHE A 2 -7.05 10.10 17.07
N PRO A 3 -5.80 10.02 17.53
CA PRO A 3 -4.72 10.78 16.92
C PRO A 3 -4.64 10.40 15.42
N PRO A 4 -4.31 11.36 14.54
CA PRO A 4 -4.02 11.03 13.15
C PRO A 4 -2.88 10.02 13.14
N ILE A 5 -3.12 8.88 12.50
CA ILE A 5 -2.13 7.83 12.28
C ILE A 5 -1.13 8.39 11.27
N SER A 6 0.19 8.22 11.50
CA SER A 6 1.19 8.62 10.54
C SER A 6 1.20 7.69 9.32
N ASP A 7 1.70 8.16 8.18
CA ASP A 7 1.80 7.33 6.97
C ASP A 7 2.69 6.09 7.21
N ASP A 8 3.75 6.22 8.02
CA ASP A 8 4.63 5.10 8.38
C ASP A 8 3.90 4.06 9.25
N ASP A 9 3.07 4.51 10.20
CA ASP A 9 2.25 3.62 11.02
C ASP A 9 1.20 2.88 10.17
N ALA A 10 0.64 3.54 9.15
CA ALA A 10 -0.29 2.92 8.21
C ALA A 10 0.39 1.82 7.36
N LEU A 11 1.63 2.06 6.89
CA LEU A 11 2.40 1.06 6.15
C LEU A 11 2.80 -0.14 7.03
N MET A 12 3.18 0.13 8.29
CA MET A 12 3.40 -0.93 9.28
C MET A 12 2.13 -1.75 9.51
N LEU A 13 0.96 -1.12 9.60
CA LEU A 13 -0.31 -1.80 9.75
C LEU A 13 -0.59 -2.76 8.59
N GLU A 14 -0.33 -2.38 7.34
CA GLU A 14 -0.48 -3.29 6.19
C GLU A 14 0.42 -4.52 6.31
N THR A 15 1.66 -4.32 6.76
CA THR A 15 2.62 -5.41 7.00
C THR A 15 2.10 -6.37 8.06
N TYR A 16 1.59 -5.86 9.19
CA TYR A 16 1.00 -6.68 10.24
C TYR A 16 -0.25 -7.44 9.79
N LEU A 17 -1.15 -6.79 9.05
CA LEU A 17 -2.35 -7.44 8.52
C LEU A 17 -2.00 -8.57 7.56
N THR A 18 -1.03 -8.34 6.66
CA THR A 18 -0.55 -9.33 5.70
C THR A 18 0.10 -10.52 6.42
N PHE A 19 0.95 -10.24 7.42
CA PHE A 19 1.55 -11.29 8.24
C PHE A 19 0.48 -12.09 9.00
N ALA A 20 -0.48 -11.43 9.65
CA ALA A 20 -1.55 -12.09 10.39
C ALA A 20 -2.38 -13.01 9.49
N ILE A 21 -2.77 -12.54 8.29
CA ILE A 21 -3.50 -13.36 7.32
C ILE A 21 -2.65 -14.56 6.85
N SER A 22 -1.34 -14.37 6.66
CA SER A 22 -0.45 -15.47 6.23
C SER A 22 -0.31 -16.57 7.29
N GLN A 23 -0.32 -16.22 8.57
CA GLN A 23 -0.13 -17.15 9.68
C GLN A 23 -1.43 -17.79 10.17
N MET A 24 -2.51 -17.00 10.22
CA MET A 24 -3.80 -17.41 10.80
C MET A 24 -4.83 -17.80 9.73
N GLY A 25 -4.54 -17.56 8.46
CA GLY A 25 -5.51 -17.67 7.38
C GLY A 25 -6.44 -16.44 7.31
N ARG A 26 -7.33 -16.44 6.33
CA ARG A 26 -8.39 -15.42 6.26
C ARG A 26 -9.43 -15.70 7.35
N PRO A 27 -10.01 -14.65 7.95
CA PRO A 27 -11.08 -14.80 8.93
C PRO A 27 -12.36 -15.36 8.28
N ASP A 28 -13.03 -16.28 8.99
CA ASP A 28 -14.31 -16.86 8.55
C ASP A 28 -15.48 -15.87 8.65
N SER A 29 -15.36 -14.88 9.53
CA SER A 29 -16.36 -13.82 9.68
C SER A 29 -16.34 -12.88 8.48
N GLN A 30 -17.46 -12.83 7.74
CA GLN A 30 -17.62 -11.94 6.59
C GLN A 30 -17.35 -10.47 6.95
N THR A 31 -17.89 -10.00 8.07
CA THR A 31 -17.70 -8.61 8.55
C THR A 31 -16.24 -8.33 8.83
N LEU A 32 -15.53 -9.28 9.47
CA LEU A 32 -14.12 -9.10 9.80
C LEU A 32 -13.25 -9.15 8.54
N CYS A 33 -13.58 -10.00 7.57
CA CYS A 33 -12.91 -10.01 6.28
C CYS A 33 -13.10 -8.69 5.52
N GLN A 34 -14.31 -8.14 5.50
CA GLN A 34 -14.59 -6.83 4.89
C GLN A 34 -13.82 -5.71 5.57
N PHE A 35 -13.76 -5.72 6.91
CA PHE A 35 -12.99 -4.75 7.67
C PHE A 35 -11.50 -4.81 7.36
N ILE A 36 -10.90 -6.01 7.30
CA ILE A 36 -9.48 -6.16 6.95
C ILE A 36 -9.21 -5.69 5.52
N ASN A 37 -10.08 -6.04 4.56
CA ASN A 37 -9.92 -5.59 3.18
C ASN A 37 -10.01 -4.06 3.09
N PHE A 38 -10.92 -3.44 3.84
CA PHE A 38 -11.03 -1.97 3.93
C PHE A 38 -9.74 -1.34 4.47
N LEU A 39 -9.16 -1.90 5.54
CA LEU A 39 -7.89 -1.40 6.09
C LEU A 39 -6.74 -1.51 5.09
N GLN A 40 -6.61 -2.67 4.42
CA GLN A 40 -5.58 -2.86 3.39
C GLN A 40 -5.73 -1.87 2.24
N GLN A 41 -6.97 -1.64 1.78
CA GLN A 41 -7.22 -0.64 0.74
C GLN A 41 -6.79 0.76 1.18
N LYS A 42 -7.08 1.16 2.43
CA LYS A 42 -6.66 2.46 2.96
C LYS A 42 -5.14 2.61 3.06
N CYS A 43 -4.43 1.55 3.45
CA CYS A 43 -2.96 1.58 3.49
C CYS A 43 -2.38 1.82 2.08
N ARG A 44 -2.89 1.11 1.07
CA ARG A 44 -2.47 1.31 -0.33
C ARG A 44 -2.78 2.70 -0.87
N GLU A 45 -3.92 3.28 -0.49
CA GLU A 45 -4.26 4.67 -0.85
C GLU A 45 -3.25 5.66 -0.25
N ILE A 46 -2.85 5.46 1.01
CA ILE A 46 -1.83 6.27 1.69
C ILE A 46 -0.47 6.10 1.02
N GLU A 47 -0.05 4.86 0.77
CA GLU A 47 1.21 4.57 0.07
C GLU A 47 1.26 5.22 -1.31
N ALA A 48 0.18 5.08 -2.10
CA ALA A 48 0.09 5.69 -3.41
C ALA A 48 0.14 7.22 -3.35
N ASN A 49 -0.47 7.84 -2.33
CA ASN A 49 -0.41 9.29 -2.15
C ASN A 49 1.00 9.76 -1.76
N ARG A 50 1.67 9.04 -0.85
CA ARG A 50 3.07 9.28 -0.50
C ARG A 50 3.98 9.13 -1.70
N TRP A 51 3.79 8.08 -2.51
CA TRP A 51 4.55 7.85 -3.74
C TRP A 51 4.36 9.00 -4.74
N ARG A 52 3.12 9.46 -4.95
CA ARG A 52 2.82 10.60 -5.85
C ARG A 52 3.36 11.94 -5.33
N ALA A 53 3.39 12.13 -4.01
CA ALA A 53 3.81 13.39 -3.40
C ALA A 53 5.31 13.64 -3.53
N ASP A 54 6.12 12.59 -3.72
CA ASP A 54 7.56 12.70 -3.91
C ASP A 54 7.93 12.72 -5.41
N PRO A 55 8.45 13.84 -5.95
CA PRO A 55 8.87 13.94 -7.35
C PRO A 55 9.94 12.93 -7.75
N ALA A 56 10.75 12.42 -6.80
CA ALA A 56 11.78 11.41 -7.10
C ALA A 56 11.18 10.08 -7.58
N ASN A 57 9.92 9.83 -7.25
CA ASN A 57 9.20 8.62 -7.65
C ASN A 57 8.55 8.75 -9.04
N TRP A 58 8.54 9.94 -9.65
CA TRP A 58 7.92 10.17 -10.94
C TRP A 58 8.80 9.58 -12.04
N GLY A 59 8.31 8.55 -12.72
CA GLY A 59 9.08 7.82 -13.73
C GLY A 59 9.82 6.59 -13.22
N ALA A 60 9.79 6.30 -11.92
CA ALA A 60 10.36 5.05 -11.37
C ALA A 60 9.67 3.79 -11.94
N CYS A 61 8.41 3.90 -12.40
CA CYS A 61 7.67 2.81 -13.05
C CYS A 61 7.83 2.77 -14.58
N CYS A 62 8.50 3.75 -15.17
CA CYS A 62 8.79 3.80 -16.60
C CYS A 62 10.30 3.82 -16.78
N PRO A 63 10.99 2.68 -16.89
CA PRO A 63 12.31 2.72 -17.52
C PRO A 63 12.11 3.41 -18.86
N TRP A 64 12.78 4.54 -19.07
CA TRP A 64 12.88 5.10 -20.41
C TRP A 64 13.38 3.96 -21.30
N PRO A 65 12.71 3.67 -22.43
CA PRO A 65 13.26 2.71 -23.36
C PRO A 65 14.69 3.16 -23.66
N ASP A 66 15.67 2.30 -23.38
CA ASP A 66 17.08 2.56 -23.70
C ASP A 66 17.13 3.01 -25.18
N ASP A 67 17.84 4.11 -25.43
CA ASP A 67 17.93 4.89 -26.67
C ASP A 67 18.35 4.09 -27.94
N ASP A 68 17.54 3.11 -28.35
CA ASP A 68 17.61 2.41 -29.64
C ASP A 68 16.45 2.86 -30.55
N PHE A 69 16.12 4.15 -30.54
CA PHE A 69 15.37 4.74 -31.65
C PHE A 69 16.32 4.89 -32.85
N PRO A 70 16.11 4.17 -33.97
CA PRO A 70 16.94 4.36 -35.15
C PRO A 70 16.53 5.70 -35.79
N PHE A 71 17.37 6.73 -35.59
CA PHE A 71 17.33 7.92 -36.43
C PHE A 71 17.76 7.59 -37.86
#